data_AF-A0A9X8VJ73-F1
#
_entry.id   AF-A0A9X8VJ73-F1
#
_cell.length_a   1.000
_cell.length_b   1.000
_cell.length_c   1.000
_cell.angle_alpha   90.00
_cell.angle_beta   90.00
_cell.angle_gamma   90.00
#
_symmetry.space_group_name_H-M   'P 1'
#
loop_
_entity.id
_entity.type
_entity.pdbx_description
1 polymer ?
#
loop_
_entity_poly.entity_id
_entity_poly.type
_entity_poly.pdbx_seq_one_letter_code
_entity_poly.pdbx_strand_id
1 'polypeptide(L)' 'GPRFYGLPLNEDFIELQRVPTTQPEEITLGNESVIPFLAGETLNWSLKD' A
#
# COMPACT_ATOMS: atom_id res chain seq x y z
N GLY A 1 -15.40 -5.97 5.00
CA GLY A 1 -14.92 -6.68 3.80
C GLY A 1 -16.08 -7.06 2.89
N PRO A 2 -15.84 -7.74 1.76
CA PRO A 2 -16.81 -7.95 0.69
C PRO A 2 -18.12 -8.63 1.14
N ARG A 3 -18.06 -9.53 2.13
CA ARG A 3 -19.26 -10.18 2.71
C ARG A 3 -20.32 -9.20 3.22
N PHE A 4 -19.91 -8.06 3.80
CA PHE A 4 -20.85 -7.04 4.27
C PHE A 4 -21.66 -6.41 3.11
N TYR A 5 -21.06 -6.36 1.92
CA TYR A 5 -21.66 -5.82 0.71
C TYR A 5 -22.27 -6.90 -0.20
N GLY A 6 -22.32 -8.16 0.24
CA GLY A 6 -22.80 -9.28 -0.58
C GLY A 6 -21.91 -9.60 -1.79
N LEU A 7 -20.63 -9.22 -1.75
CA LEU A 7 -19.66 -9.48 -2.83
C LEU A 7 -18.84 -10.76 -2.56
N PRO A 8 -18.35 -11.44 -3.62
CA PRO A 8 -17.47 -12.59 -3.48
C PRO A 8 -16.13 -12.20 -2.84
N LEU A 9 -15.47 -13.18 -2.23
CA LEU A 9 -14.08 -13.03 -1.77
C LEU A 9 -13.15 -13.18 -2.98
N ASN A 10 -12.03 -12.46 -2.97
CA ASN A 10 -10.93 -12.78 -3.86
C ASN A 10 -10.42 -14.19 -3.55
N GLU A 11 -10.13 -14.98 -4.58
CA GLU A 11 -9.54 -16.32 -4.43
C GLU A 11 -8.00 -16.27 -4.38
N ASP A 12 -7.43 -15.15 -4.83
CA ASP A 12 -5.99 -14.89 -4.82
C ASP A 12 -5.47 -14.43 -3.46
N PHE A 13 -4.15 -14.55 -3.30
CA PHE A 13 -3.42 -14.15 -2.11
C PHE A 13 -2.29 -13.17 -2.46
N ILE A 14 -1.99 -12.29 -1.52
CA ILE A 14 -0.75 -11.50 -1.52
C ILE A 14 0.14 -11.96 -0.37
N GLU A 15 1.46 -11.78 -0.53
CA GLU A 15 2.44 -12.04 0.53
C GLU A 15 3.04 -10.72 1.00
N LEU A 16 3.13 -10.56 2.32
CA LEU A 16 3.86 -9.45 2.93
C LEU A 16 5.20 -9.98 3.44
N GLN A 17 6.27 -9.22 3.21
CA GLN A 17 7.60 -9.52 3.70
C GLN A 17 8.05 -8.49 4.75
N ARG A 18 8.76 -8.95 5.79
CA ARG A 18 9.34 -8.10 6.84
C ARG A 18 10.61 -7.42 6.34
N VAL A 19 10.50 -6.65 5.27
CA VAL A 19 11.59 -5.87 4.71
C VAL A 19 11.24 -4.39 4.91
N PRO A 20 12.01 -3.66 5.74
CA PRO A 20 11.79 -2.24 5.93
C PRO A 20 11.82 -1.48 4.61
N THR A 21 10.85 -0.59 4.39
CA THR A 21 10.76 0.24 3.19
C THR A 21 10.38 1.65 3.58
N THR A 22 11.07 2.64 3.02
CA THR A 22 10.77 4.05 3.26
C THR A 22 9.64 4.49 2.35
N GLN A 23 8.59 5.07 2.94
CA GLN A 23 7.50 5.67 2.19
C GLN A 23 8.02 6.91 1.42
N PRO A 24 7.63 7.11 0.16
CA PRO A 24 7.98 8.33 -0.58
C PRO A 24 7.52 9.59 0.17
N GLU A 25 8.32 10.64 0.11
CA GLU A 25 7.94 11.96 0.63
C GLU A 25 6.77 12.56 -0.16
N GLU A 26 6.71 12.27 -1.46
CA GLU A 26 5.76 12.83 -2.41
C GLU A 26 5.54 11.84 -3.55
N ILE A 27 4.31 11.80 -4.08
CA ILE A 27 3.96 11.06 -5.29
C ILE A 27 3.51 12.06 -6.35
N THR A 28 4.27 12.18 -7.43
CA THR A 28 3.96 13.06 -8.56
C THR A 28 2.86 12.47 -9.45
N LEU A 29 1.89 13.31 -9.80
CA LEU A 29 0.73 13.00 -10.65
C LEU A 29 0.65 14.02 -11.79
N GLY A 30 1.53 13.88 -12.79
CA GLY A 30 1.62 14.84 -13.88
C GLY A 30 2.08 16.21 -13.37
N ASN A 31 1.20 17.21 -13.39
CA ASN A 31 1.48 18.58 -12.91
C ASN A 31 1.11 18.80 -11.43
N GLU A 32 0.57 17.78 -10.77
CA GLU A 32 0.18 17.82 -9.37
C GLU A 32 0.98 16.80 -8.55
N SER A 33 0.82 16.83 -7.24
CA SER A 33 1.41 15.85 -6.35
C SER A 33 0.55 15.61 -5.12
N VAL A 34 0.78 14.47 -4.48
CA VAL A 34 0.17 14.11 -3.20
C VAL A 34 1.23 13.70 -2.20
N ILE A 35 1.03 14.12 -0.95
CA ILE A 35 1.83 13.67 0.18
C ILE A 35 1.14 12.43 0.75
N PRO A 36 1.74 11.23 0.67
CA PRO A 36 1.12 10.02 1.17
C PRO A 36 1.08 10.00 2.70
N PHE A 37 0.20 9.17 3.25
CA PHE A 37 0.22 8.90 4.68
C PHE A 37 1.56 8.27 5.07
N LEU A 38 2.16 8.79 6.14
CA LEU A 38 3.50 8.41 6.64
C LEU A 38 4.63 8.72 5.65
N ALA A 39 4.52 9.79 4.86
CA ALA A 39 5.60 10.30 4.01
C ALA A 39 6.94 10.38 4.77
N GLY A 40 8.01 9.87 4.15
CA GLY A 40 9.37 9.85 4.72
C GLY A 40 9.60 8.79 5.82
N GLU A 41 8.55 8.21 6.38
CA GLU A 41 8.67 7.22 7.45
C GLU A 41 9.11 5.84 6.93
N THR A 42 9.75 5.07 7.80
CA THR A 42 10.12 3.67 7.51
C THR A 42 9.01 2.72 7.97
N LEU A 43 8.45 1.97 7.04
CA LEU A 43 7.47 0.91 7.30
C LEU A 43 8.18 -0.43 7.44
N ASN A 44 7.81 -1.24 8.42
CA ASN A 44 8.48 -2.53 8.71
C ASN A 44 8.06 -3.69 7.79
N TRP A 45 7.08 -3.47 6.93
CA TRP A 45 6.52 -4.47 6.03
C TRP A 45 6.31 -3.88 4.65
N SER A 46 6.57 -4.69 3.63
CA SER A 46 6.33 -4.36 2.22
C SER A 46 5.61 -5.52 1.52
N LEU A 47 4.93 -5.21 0.41
CA LEU A 47 4.42 -6.22 -0.49
C LEU A 47 5.61 -6.97 -1.10
N LYS A 48 5.49 -8.30 -1.21
CA LYS A 48 6.48 -9.11 -1.92
C LYS A 48 6.19 -9.05 -3.43
N ASP A 49 7.22 -8.77 -4.21
CA ASP A 49 7.18 -8.77 -5.68
C ASP A 49 6.86 -10.16 -6.28
#